data_AF-A0A8J6NNR9-F1
#
_entry.id   AF-A0A8J6NNR9-F1
#
_cell.length_a   1.000
_cell.length_b   1.000
_cell.length_c   1.000
_cell.angle_alpha   90.00
_cell.angle_beta   90.00
_cell.angle_gamma   90.00
#
_symmetry.space_group_name_H-M   'P 1'
#
loop_
_entity.id
_entity.type
_entity.pdbx_description
1 polymer ?
#
loop_
_entity_poly.entity_id
_entity_poly.type
_entity_poly.pdbx_seq_one_letter_code
_entity_poly.pdbx_strand_id
1 'polypeptide(L)'
;STNSASYMGLCRRNAEQVQLTVEERSIAMEELLNLSEKYNGRISATAGPLAEASSWNMMEEARQAGKKDDFEGGFLSACGGPMNTIAVRADGVLVPCIQMSHIELGRINRDDLKTVWQKHPELKRLRGRYNIPLSDFEFCKGCEYIDYCTGNCPALAYLILGDENHPSPDACLKRFLKAGGRLPG
;
A
#
# COMPACT_ATOMS: atom_id res chain seq x y z
N SER A 1 -8.94 12.84 5.62
CA SER A 1 -8.30 11.55 5.29
C SER A 1 -9.39 10.54 5.09
N THR A 2 -9.53 9.99 3.87
CA THR A 2 -10.46 8.89 3.58
C THR A 2 -9.70 7.57 3.54
N ASN A 3 -10.38 6.48 3.87
CA ASN A 3 -9.84 5.13 3.85
C ASN A 3 -11.00 4.15 3.59
N SER A 4 -10.71 2.89 3.30
CA SER A 4 -11.71 1.84 3.15
C SER A 4 -11.45 0.69 4.12
N ALA A 5 -12.50 -0.08 4.40
CA ALA A 5 -12.34 -1.38 4.99
C ALA A 5 -11.62 -2.31 3.99
N SER A 6 -10.37 -2.64 4.31
CA SER A 6 -9.54 -3.61 3.60
C SER A 6 -9.42 -4.90 4.43
N TYR A 7 -8.70 -5.90 3.94
CA TYR A 7 -8.53 -7.21 4.60
C TYR A 7 -7.72 -7.14 5.92
N MET A 8 -8.27 -6.46 6.93
CA MET A 8 -7.66 -6.19 8.23
C MET A 8 -8.67 -6.40 9.37
N GLY A 9 -8.18 -6.89 10.52
CA GLY A 9 -9.01 -7.09 11.71
C GLY A 9 -10.23 -8.00 11.46
N LEU A 10 -11.41 -7.58 11.96
CA LEU A 10 -12.66 -8.33 11.80
C LEU A 10 -13.18 -8.36 10.36
N CYS A 11 -12.70 -7.47 9.48
CA CYS A 11 -13.07 -7.47 8.06
C CYS A 11 -12.70 -8.80 7.39
N ARG A 12 -11.63 -9.47 7.84
CA ARG A 12 -11.21 -10.79 7.32
C ARG A 12 -12.28 -11.87 7.41
N ARG A 13 -13.21 -11.75 8.37
CA ARG A 13 -14.29 -12.72 8.62
C ARG A 13 -15.63 -12.26 8.05
N ASN A 14 -15.73 -11.01 7.62
CA ASN A 14 -16.98 -10.36 7.21
C ASN A 14 -16.79 -9.57 5.91
N ALA A 15 -15.86 -10.02 5.05
CA ALA A 15 -15.43 -9.27 3.87
C ALA A 15 -16.61 -8.95 2.96
N GLU A 16 -17.50 -9.92 2.74
CA GLU A 16 -18.71 -9.77 1.92
C GLU A 16 -19.70 -8.72 2.43
N GLN A 17 -19.67 -8.38 3.72
CA GLN A 17 -20.58 -7.41 4.32
C GLN A 17 -19.96 -6.01 4.48
N VAL A 18 -18.62 -5.93 4.51
CA VAL A 18 -17.91 -4.72 4.96
C VAL A 18 -16.97 -4.16 3.89
N GLN A 19 -16.48 -4.98 2.96
CA GLN A 19 -15.66 -4.49 1.85
C GLN A 19 -16.54 -4.00 0.71
N LEU A 20 -16.10 -2.92 0.08
CA LEU A 20 -16.69 -2.48 -1.18
C LEU A 20 -16.50 -3.57 -2.23
N THR A 21 -17.58 -3.89 -2.95
CA THR A 21 -17.49 -4.61 -4.21
C THR A 21 -16.66 -3.82 -5.22
N VAL A 22 -16.25 -4.46 -6.32
CA VAL A 22 -15.49 -3.80 -7.38
C VAL A 22 -16.25 -2.62 -7.98
N GLU A 23 -17.57 -2.77 -8.16
CA GLU A 23 -18.44 -1.70 -8.67
C GLU A 23 -18.57 -0.54 -7.67
N GLU A 24 -18.84 -0.84 -6.40
CA GLU A 24 -18.90 0.19 -5.35
C GLU A 24 -17.55 0.90 -5.15
N ARG A 25 -16.44 0.18 -5.32
CA ARG A 25 -15.09 0.75 -5.28
C ARG A 25 -14.89 1.75 -6.42
N SER A 26 -15.33 1.44 -7.64
CA SER A 26 -15.33 2.39 -8.76
C SER A 26 -16.17 3.63 -8.48
N ILE A 27 -17.40 3.47 -7.96
CA ILE A 27 -18.27 4.60 -7.60
C ILE A 27 -17.59 5.46 -6.53
N ALA A 28 -17.01 4.83 -5.50
CA ALA A 28 -16.31 5.53 -4.44
C ALA A 28 -15.07 6.28 -4.95
N MET A 29 -14.32 5.72 -5.90
CA MET A 29 -13.19 6.38 -6.54
C MET A 29 -13.61 7.68 -7.23
N GLU A 30 -14.65 7.61 -8.06
CA GLU A 30 -15.18 8.75 -8.82
C GLU A 30 -15.70 9.85 -7.89
N GLU A 31 -16.57 9.50 -6.93
CA GLU A 31 -17.13 10.45 -5.97
C GLU A 31 -16.05 11.11 -5.11
N LEU A 32 -15.04 10.36 -4.66
CA LEU A 32 -13.99 10.92 -3.82
C LEU A 32 -13.02 11.82 -4.60
N LEU A 33 -12.74 11.54 -5.88
CA LEU A 33 -11.99 12.46 -6.72
C LEU A 33 -12.77 13.76 -6.93
N ASN A 34 -14.05 13.67 -7.27
CA ASN A 34 -14.94 14.84 -7.44
C ASN A 34 -14.99 15.69 -6.16
N LEU A 35 -15.09 15.05 -4.99
CA LEU A 35 -15.07 15.73 -3.70
C LEU A 35 -13.69 16.35 -3.41
N SER A 36 -12.59 15.65 -3.69
CA SER A 36 -11.24 16.19 -3.54
C SER A 36 -11.06 17.48 -4.36
N GLU A 37 -11.48 17.47 -5.62
CA GLU A 37 -11.42 18.64 -6.51
C GLU A 37 -12.32 19.77 -6.02
N LYS A 38 -13.60 19.48 -5.74
CA LYS A 38 -14.59 20.44 -5.24
C LYS A 38 -14.12 21.18 -3.99
N TYR A 39 -13.40 20.48 -3.11
CA TYR A 39 -12.87 21.05 -1.87
C TYR A 39 -11.37 21.40 -1.96
N ASN A 40 -10.84 21.57 -3.16
CA ASN A 40 -9.47 22.02 -3.45
C ASN A 40 -8.40 21.25 -2.64
N GLY A 41 -8.46 19.92 -2.69
CA GLY A 41 -7.51 19.01 -2.03
C GLY A 41 -7.64 18.91 -0.51
N ARG A 42 -8.63 19.55 0.13
CA ARG A 42 -8.88 19.40 1.58
C ARG A 42 -9.28 17.98 1.96
N ILE A 43 -9.84 17.23 1.01
CA ILE A 43 -10.12 15.80 1.15
C ILE A 43 -8.98 15.07 0.46
N SER A 44 -8.10 14.47 1.25
CA SER A 44 -6.96 13.68 0.78
C SER A 44 -6.97 12.28 1.38
N ALA A 45 -6.18 11.38 0.81
CA ALA A 45 -6.02 10.02 1.30
C ALA A 45 -4.60 9.50 1.03
N THR A 46 -4.16 8.58 1.86
CA THR A 46 -2.92 7.80 1.68
C THR A 46 -3.20 6.30 1.50
N ALA A 47 -4.49 5.91 1.58
CA ALA A 47 -4.98 4.55 1.40
C ALA A 47 -6.46 4.59 1.00
N GLY A 48 -6.96 3.49 0.43
CA GLY A 48 -8.35 3.35 0.03
C GLY A 48 -8.67 4.04 -1.30
N PRO A 49 -9.97 4.15 -1.66
CA PRO A 49 -10.40 4.42 -3.04
C PRO A 49 -9.88 5.74 -3.60
N LEU A 50 -9.79 6.81 -2.80
CA LEU A 50 -9.22 8.07 -3.28
C LEU A 50 -7.73 7.94 -3.64
N ALA A 51 -6.93 7.34 -2.77
CA ALA A 51 -5.51 7.16 -3.02
C ALA A 51 -5.26 6.22 -4.22
N GLU A 52 -6.09 5.18 -4.34
CA GLU A 52 -6.06 4.24 -5.46
C GLU A 52 -6.44 4.92 -6.76
N ALA A 53 -7.53 5.69 -6.81
CA ALA A 53 -7.97 6.42 -7.99
C ALA A 53 -6.87 7.35 -8.49
N SER A 54 -6.32 8.19 -7.60
CA SER A 54 -5.24 9.11 -7.96
C SER A 54 -3.99 8.36 -8.43
N SER A 55 -3.55 7.32 -7.71
CA SER A 55 -2.33 6.59 -8.05
C SER A 55 -2.49 5.79 -9.34
N TRP A 56 -3.64 5.15 -9.56
CA TRP A 56 -3.88 4.33 -10.72
C TRP A 56 -4.15 5.16 -11.99
N ASN A 57 -4.82 6.30 -11.90
CA ASN A 57 -4.92 7.24 -13.02
C ASN A 57 -3.54 7.74 -13.44
N MET A 58 -2.71 8.15 -12.47
CA MET A 58 -1.33 8.55 -12.74
C MET A 58 -0.49 7.43 -13.38
N MET A 59 -0.67 6.18 -12.92
CA MET A 59 -0.02 5.01 -13.53
C MET A 59 -0.49 4.77 -14.98
N GLU A 60 -1.80 4.84 -15.24
CA GLU A 60 -2.37 4.60 -16.57
C GLU A 60 -1.97 5.71 -17.56
N GLU A 61 -2.00 6.98 -17.14
CA GLU A 61 -1.51 8.12 -17.93
C GLU A 61 -0.02 7.96 -18.28
N ALA A 62 0.81 7.60 -17.30
CA ALA A 62 2.25 7.39 -17.53
C ALA A 62 2.50 6.21 -18.47
N ARG A 63 1.70 5.14 -18.38
CA ARG A 63 1.73 3.99 -19.29
C ARG A 63 1.38 4.39 -20.72
N GLN A 64 0.29 5.12 -20.91
CA GLN A 64 -0.14 5.59 -22.23
C GLN A 64 0.86 6.57 -22.86
N ALA A 65 1.51 7.40 -22.04
CA ALA A 65 2.53 8.33 -22.48
C ALA A 65 3.94 7.69 -22.65
N GLY A 66 4.12 6.42 -22.27
CA GLY A 66 5.42 5.75 -22.31
C GLY A 66 6.46 6.31 -21.32
N LYS A 67 6.03 7.04 -20.29
CA LYS A 67 6.89 7.76 -19.33
C LYS A 67 7.30 6.89 -18.15
N LYS A 68 7.95 5.76 -18.42
CA LYS A 68 8.38 4.82 -17.37
C LYS A 68 9.46 5.40 -16.44
N ASP A 69 10.35 6.24 -16.98
CA ASP A 69 11.49 6.77 -16.23
C ASP A 69 11.08 7.83 -15.18
N ASP A 70 9.86 8.35 -15.28
CA ASP A 70 9.28 9.32 -14.34
C ASP A 70 8.64 8.64 -13.11
N PHE A 71 8.66 7.30 -13.02
CA PHE A 71 8.05 6.51 -11.95
C PHE A 71 9.10 5.68 -11.20
N GLU A 72 9.03 5.67 -9.87
CA GLU A 72 9.79 4.73 -9.02
C GLU A 72 9.14 3.32 -8.98
N GLY A 73 8.70 2.82 -10.14
CA GLY A 73 8.04 1.54 -10.29
C GLY A 73 8.99 0.36 -10.49
N GLY A 74 8.45 -0.85 -10.63
CA GLY A 74 9.21 -2.07 -10.90
C GLY A 74 9.79 -2.76 -9.66
N PHE A 75 9.69 -2.16 -8.47
CA PHE A 75 10.22 -2.69 -7.21
C PHE A 75 9.22 -2.58 -6.06
N LEU A 76 9.49 -3.24 -4.91
CA LEU A 76 8.69 -3.10 -3.69
C LEU A 76 8.95 -1.77 -2.95
N SER A 77 8.60 -0.64 -3.58
CA SER A 77 8.90 0.73 -3.15
C SER A 77 7.73 1.50 -2.50
N ALA A 78 6.50 0.97 -2.48
CA ALA A 78 5.28 1.75 -2.19
C ALA A 78 5.23 2.45 -0.81
N CYS A 79 5.87 1.90 0.22
CA CYS A 79 5.68 2.36 1.60
C CYS A 79 6.93 3.06 2.14
N GLY A 80 6.83 4.38 2.35
CA GLY A 80 7.84 5.17 3.06
C GLY A 80 7.81 5.02 4.59
N GLY A 81 6.91 4.21 5.15
CA GLY A 81 6.75 4.04 6.61
C GLY A 81 8.05 3.66 7.31
N PRO A 82 8.71 2.55 6.95
CA PRO A 82 9.99 2.15 7.55
C PRO A 82 11.13 3.19 7.42
N MET A 83 11.00 4.18 6.52
CA MET A 83 11.98 5.25 6.31
C MET A 83 11.73 6.47 7.19
N ASN A 84 10.49 6.73 7.59
CA ASN A 84 10.10 8.01 8.21
C ASN A 84 9.36 7.86 9.54
N THR A 85 8.79 6.69 9.83
CA THR A 85 7.93 6.48 10.99
C THR A 85 8.24 5.18 11.72
N ILE A 86 7.97 5.19 13.02
CA ILE A 86 7.93 4.02 13.91
C ILE A 86 6.70 4.19 14.80
N ALA A 87 6.04 3.08 15.15
CA ALA A 87 4.86 3.11 16.01
C ALA A 87 5.16 2.41 17.34
N VAL A 88 4.35 2.74 18.34
CA VAL A 88 4.41 2.14 19.67
C VAL A 88 3.06 1.50 19.95
N ARG A 89 3.05 0.19 20.24
CA ARG A 89 1.86 -0.52 20.69
C ARG A 89 1.47 -0.09 22.10
N ALA A 90 0.23 -0.38 22.51
CA ALA A 90 -0.28 -0.01 23.82
C ALA A 90 0.50 -0.64 25.00
N ASP A 91 1.18 -1.76 24.77
CA ASP A 91 2.08 -2.41 25.74
C ASP A 91 3.50 -1.81 25.77
N GLY A 92 3.78 -0.81 24.94
CA GLY A 92 5.09 -0.15 24.84
C GLY A 92 6.07 -0.80 23.86
N VAL A 93 5.66 -1.84 23.12
CA VAL A 93 6.50 -2.46 22.07
C VAL A 93 6.63 -1.52 20.87
N LEU A 94 7.85 -1.31 20.40
CA LEU A 94 8.19 -0.59 19.18
C LEU A 94 7.93 -1.49 17.96
N VAL A 95 7.25 -0.97 16.94
CA VAL A 95 6.92 -1.70 15.70
C VAL A 95 7.15 -0.80 14.47
N PRO A 96 7.48 -1.34 13.29
CA PRO A 96 7.84 -0.53 12.12
C PRO A 96 6.66 0.27 11.55
N CYS A 97 5.45 -0.24 11.74
CA CYS A 97 4.19 0.41 11.39
C CYS A 97 3.10 -0.22 12.27
N ILE A 98 2.05 0.53 12.60
CA ILE A 98 0.94 -0.02 13.40
C ILE A 98 0.26 -1.22 12.72
N GLN A 99 0.29 -1.29 11.39
CA GLN A 99 -0.26 -2.42 10.62
C GLN A 99 0.68 -3.65 10.56
N MET A 100 1.94 -3.51 10.97
CA MET A 100 2.94 -4.58 11.04
C MET A 100 3.27 -4.89 12.50
N SER A 101 2.24 -5.06 13.33
CA SER A 101 2.36 -5.21 14.78
C SER A 101 3.03 -6.51 15.24
N HIS A 102 3.21 -7.47 14.33
CA HIS A 102 3.91 -8.73 14.53
C HIS A 102 5.44 -8.58 14.52
N ILE A 103 5.97 -7.47 14.00
CA ILE A 103 7.41 -7.19 14.00
C ILE A 103 7.76 -6.36 15.23
N GLU A 104 8.29 -7.03 16.25
CA GLU A 104 8.72 -6.37 17.49
C GLU A 104 10.17 -5.89 17.36
N LEU A 105 10.38 -4.58 17.61
CA LEU A 105 11.69 -3.92 17.45
C LEU A 105 12.40 -3.62 18.78
N GLY A 106 11.72 -3.83 19.91
CA GLY A 106 12.14 -3.41 21.25
C GLY A 106 11.00 -2.79 22.04
N ARG A 107 11.29 -2.13 23.16
CA ARG A 107 10.32 -1.41 24.00
C ARG A 107 10.77 0.01 24.30
N ILE A 108 9.83 0.96 24.26
CA ILE A 108 10.10 2.40 24.38
C ILE A 108 10.71 2.83 25.72
N ASN A 109 10.49 2.07 26.79
CA ASN A 109 11.00 2.36 28.14
C ASN A 109 12.27 1.57 28.50
N ARG A 110 12.79 0.77 27.56
CA ARG A 110 13.94 -0.12 27.78
C ARG A 110 15.05 0.12 26.76
N ASP A 111 14.68 0.20 25.49
CA ASP A 111 15.62 0.21 24.37
C ASP A 111 15.81 1.63 23.84
N ASP A 112 17.06 1.99 23.54
CA ASP A 112 17.38 3.30 22.96
C ASP A 112 16.77 3.43 21.56
N LEU A 113 15.85 4.39 21.39
CA LEU A 113 15.12 4.59 20.14
C LEU A 113 16.05 4.84 18.95
N LYS A 114 17.14 5.60 19.14
CA LYS A 114 18.10 5.88 18.07
C LYS A 114 18.78 4.61 17.59
N THR A 115 19.20 3.75 18.52
CA THR A 115 19.82 2.46 18.23
C THR A 115 18.85 1.53 17.52
N VAL A 116 17.62 1.40 18.03
CA VAL A 116 16.57 0.62 17.35
C VAL A 116 16.37 1.16 15.93
N TRP A 117 16.12 2.45 15.77
CA TRP A 117 15.86 3.07 14.49
C TRP A 117 16.99 2.87 13.46
N GLN A 118 18.24 3.01 13.87
CA GLN A 118 19.39 2.99 12.96
C GLN A 118 19.95 1.58 12.72
N LYS A 119 19.86 0.69 13.71
CA LYS A 119 20.60 -0.57 13.72
C LYS A 119 19.74 -1.82 13.69
N HIS A 120 18.45 -1.75 14.02
CA HIS A 120 17.60 -2.93 14.13
C HIS A 120 17.55 -3.71 12.79
N PRO A 121 17.79 -5.04 12.80
CA PRO A 121 17.86 -5.84 11.58
C PRO A 121 16.55 -5.81 10.78
N GLU A 122 15.39 -5.90 11.44
CA GLU A 122 14.10 -5.83 10.74
C GLU A 122 13.85 -4.49 10.06
N LEU A 123 14.26 -3.37 10.65
CA LEU A 123 14.15 -2.07 9.97
C LEU A 123 15.08 -2.01 8.76
N LYS A 124 16.31 -2.51 8.86
CA LYS A 124 17.22 -2.60 7.71
C LYS A 124 16.64 -3.48 6.60
N ARG A 125 16.07 -4.64 6.94
CA ARG A 125 15.40 -5.56 6.00
C ARG A 125 14.24 -4.86 5.28
N LEU A 126 13.31 -4.27 6.04
CA LEU A 126 12.15 -3.58 5.49
C LEU A 126 12.54 -2.38 4.61
N ARG A 127 13.56 -1.63 5.03
CA ARG A 127 14.11 -0.52 4.22
C ARG A 127 14.76 -1.03 2.95
N GLY A 128 15.31 -2.24 2.92
CA GLY A 128 15.92 -2.84 1.73
C GLY A 128 14.93 -3.34 0.68
N ARG A 129 13.61 -3.26 0.93
CA ARG A 129 12.56 -3.76 -0.01
C ARG A 129 12.62 -3.12 -1.39
N TYR A 130 13.08 -1.87 -1.51
CA TYR A 130 13.23 -1.21 -2.82
C TYR A 130 14.22 -1.93 -3.76
N ASN A 131 15.03 -2.88 -3.26
CA ASN A 131 15.91 -3.69 -4.10
C ASN A 131 15.25 -4.98 -4.61
N ILE A 132 14.00 -5.27 -4.23
CA ILE A 132 13.29 -6.48 -4.62
C ILE A 132 12.44 -6.16 -5.86
N PRO A 133 12.79 -6.67 -7.05
CA PRO A 133 12.08 -6.36 -8.28
C PRO A 133 10.76 -7.12 -8.34
N LEU A 134 9.73 -6.45 -8.85
CA LEU A 134 8.41 -7.04 -9.06
C LEU A 134 8.46 -8.20 -10.07
N SER A 135 9.43 -8.21 -10.99
CA SER A 135 9.60 -9.28 -11.98
C SER A 135 9.96 -10.64 -11.37
N ASP A 136 10.42 -10.68 -10.11
CA ASP A 136 10.71 -11.93 -9.40
C ASP A 136 9.44 -12.69 -9.00
N PHE A 137 8.28 -12.03 -9.00
CA PHE A 137 7.01 -12.63 -8.60
C PHE A 137 6.19 -13.10 -9.81
N GLU A 138 5.82 -14.39 -9.83
CA GLU A 138 5.07 -15.00 -10.95
C GLU A 138 3.80 -14.23 -11.35
N PHE A 139 3.03 -13.74 -10.37
CA PHE A 139 1.79 -13.03 -10.67
C PHE A 139 2.01 -11.62 -11.26
N CYS A 140 3.20 -11.04 -11.08
CA CYS A 140 3.60 -9.75 -11.63
C CYS A 140 4.21 -9.88 -13.03
N LYS A 141 4.71 -11.07 -13.41
CA LYS A 141 5.30 -11.30 -14.74
C LYS A 141 4.31 -10.98 -15.85
N GLY A 142 4.79 -10.26 -16.87
CA GLY A 142 3.99 -9.81 -18.01
C GLY A 142 2.86 -8.84 -17.66
N CYS A 143 2.90 -8.19 -16.49
CA CYS A 143 1.98 -7.10 -16.17
C CYS A 143 2.36 -5.84 -16.94
N GLU A 144 1.42 -5.27 -17.70
CA GLU A 144 1.62 -4.02 -18.46
C GLU A 144 1.89 -2.79 -17.57
N TYR A 145 1.59 -2.91 -16.27
CA TYR A 145 1.77 -1.86 -15.27
C TYR A 145 3.05 -2.00 -14.46
N ILE A 146 3.88 -3.01 -14.72
CA ILE A 146 4.99 -3.38 -13.81
C ILE A 146 5.97 -2.22 -13.58
N ASP A 147 6.31 -1.48 -14.64
CA ASP A 147 7.24 -0.35 -14.59
C ASP A 147 6.66 0.88 -13.87
N TYR A 148 5.36 0.88 -13.57
CA TYR A 148 4.64 1.96 -12.88
C TYR A 148 4.15 1.52 -11.49
N CYS A 149 4.30 0.22 -11.17
CA CYS A 149 3.81 -0.37 -9.93
C CYS A 149 4.90 -0.35 -8.85
N THR A 150 4.51 -0.06 -7.62
CA THR A 150 5.42 0.04 -6.47
C THR A 150 5.26 -1.12 -5.47
N GLY A 151 4.47 -2.13 -5.83
CA GLY A 151 4.28 -3.35 -5.02
C GLY A 151 3.38 -3.23 -3.79
N ASN A 152 2.72 -2.09 -3.60
CA ASN A 152 1.70 -1.86 -2.57
C ASN A 152 2.19 -2.05 -1.11
N CYS A 153 1.27 -1.96 -0.14
CA CYS A 153 1.58 -1.95 1.28
C CYS A 153 2.16 -3.30 1.78
N PRO A 154 3.36 -3.32 2.42
CA PRO A 154 3.95 -4.54 3.00
C PRO A 154 3.07 -5.17 4.08
N ALA A 155 2.36 -4.34 4.85
CA ALA A 155 1.48 -4.85 5.89
C ALA A 155 0.35 -5.68 5.28
N LEU A 156 -0.30 -5.18 4.22
CA LEU A 156 -1.35 -5.93 3.54
C LEU A 156 -0.82 -7.19 2.85
N ALA A 157 0.41 -7.15 2.31
CA ALA A 157 1.06 -8.35 1.77
C ALA A 157 1.19 -9.43 2.85
N TYR A 158 1.73 -9.08 4.02
CA TYR A 158 1.83 -10.01 5.14
C TYR A 158 0.47 -10.49 5.65
N LEU A 159 -0.52 -9.61 5.75
CA LEU A 159 -1.84 -10.00 6.25
C LEU A 159 -2.58 -10.99 5.34
N ILE A 160 -2.33 -10.95 4.03
CA ILE A 160 -2.99 -11.80 3.04
C ILE A 160 -2.16 -13.05 2.74
N LEU A 161 -0.83 -12.93 2.70
CA LEU A 161 0.08 -13.96 2.17
C LEU A 161 1.09 -14.46 3.20
N GLY A 162 1.22 -13.81 4.35
CA GLY A 162 2.20 -14.16 5.39
C GLY A 162 3.63 -13.67 5.12
N ASP A 163 3.85 -12.81 4.12
CA ASP A 163 5.16 -12.26 3.77
C ASP A 163 5.10 -10.76 3.43
N GLU A 164 5.87 -9.91 4.14
CA GLU A 164 5.97 -8.47 3.82
C GLU A 164 6.80 -8.20 2.56
N ASN A 165 7.70 -9.11 2.19
CA ASN A 165 8.56 -9.02 1.02
C ASN A 165 7.87 -9.56 -0.24
N HIS A 166 6.55 -9.58 -0.25
CA HIS A 166 5.71 -9.87 -1.40
C HIS A 166 4.91 -8.63 -1.81
N PRO A 167 4.57 -8.44 -3.11
CA PRO A 167 3.68 -7.37 -3.50
C PRO A 167 2.25 -7.64 -3.01
N SER A 168 1.56 -6.61 -2.48
CA SER A 168 0.21 -6.82 -1.94
C SER A 168 -0.84 -6.94 -3.07
N PRO A 169 -1.67 -8.00 -3.07
CA PRO A 169 -2.72 -8.20 -4.08
C PRO A 169 -3.94 -7.28 -3.91
N ASP A 170 -4.13 -6.66 -2.74
CA ASP A 170 -5.32 -5.89 -2.36
C ASP A 170 -5.56 -4.62 -3.22
N ALA A 171 -4.46 -3.94 -3.55
CA ALA A 171 -4.45 -2.70 -4.36
C ALA A 171 -3.78 -2.92 -5.73
N CYS A 172 -4.02 -4.08 -6.35
CA CYS A 172 -3.47 -4.41 -7.67
C CYS A 172 -4.38 -3.90 -8.79
N LEU A 173 -3.94 -2.88 -9.55
CA LEU A 173 -4.69 -2.29 -10.67
C LEU A 173 -5.08 -3.34 -11.73
N LYS A 174 -4.15 -4.19 -12.16
CA LYS A 174 -4.43 -5.30 -13.12
C LYS A 174 -5.58 -6.20 -12.64
N ARG A 175 -5.61 -6.53 -11.34
CA ARG A 175 -6.68 -7.38 -10.77
C ARG A 175 -8.01 -6.63 -10.69
N PHE A 176 -7.97 -5.36 -10.31
CA PHE A 176 -9.15 -4.51 -10.26
C PHE A 176 -9.82 -4.40 -11.64
N LEU A 177 -9.06 -4.07 -12.68
CA LEU A 177 -9.58 -3.98 -14.05
C LEU A 177 -10.11 -5.34 -14.56
N LYS A 178 -9.37 -6.43 -14.33
CA LYS A 178 -9.82 -7.78 -14.71
C LYS A 178 -11.12 -8.21 -14.02
N ALA A 179 -11.40 -7.67 -12.84
CA ALA A 179 -12.63 -7.93 -12.10
C ALA A 179 -13.81 -7.02 -12.52
N GLY A 180 -13.65 -6.22 -13.58
CA GLY A 180 -14.68 -5.29 -14.08
C GLY A 180 -14.61 -3.89 -13.46
N GLY A 181 -13.56 -3.60 -12.68
CA GLY A 181 -13.32 -2.27 -12.13
C GLY A 181 -13.04 -1.26 -13.21
N ARG A 182 -13.49 -0.02 -12.97
CA ARG A 182 -13.29 1.13 -13.86
C ARG A 182 -12.55 2.22 -13.10
N LEU A 183 -11.54 2.78 -13.75
CA LEU A 183 -10.90 4.01 -13.31
C LEU A 183 -11.81 5.20 -13.63
N PRO A 184 -11.90 6.21 -12.74
CA PRO A 184 -12.57 7.47 -13.06
C PRO A 184 -11.86 8.15 -14.23
N GLY A 185 -12.65 8.68 -15.17
CA GLY A 185 -12.16 9.42 -16.35
C GLY A 185 -11.92 10.90 -16.08
#